data_AF-A0A920QSK5-F1
#
_entry.id   AF-A0A920QSK5-F1
#
_cell.length_a   1.000
_cell.length_b   1.000
_cell.length_c   1.000
_cell.angle_alpha   90.00
_cell.angle_beta   90.00
_cell.angle_gamma   90.00
#
_symmetry.space_group_name_H-M   'P 1'
#
loop_
_entity.id
_entity.type
_entity.pdbx_description
1 polymer ?
#
loop_
_entity_poly.entity_id
_entity_poly.type
_entity_poly.pdbx_seq_one_letter_code
_entity_poly.pdbx_strand_id
1 'polypeptide(L)' 'MVNLTKISSALERIEEVVGRRGVVEGLAAESYLRDERGLYCGQAAAVVRPASTEECARVIRICGDAGIGVVPKGR' A
#
# COMPACT_ATOMS: atom_id res chain seq x y z
N MET A 1 -0.10 -20.82 1.70
CA MET A 1 0.52 -20.48 3.00
C MET A 1 1.22 -19.15 2.83
N VAL A 2 0.80 -18.10 3.53
CA VAL A 2 1.32 -16.74 3.36
C VAL A 2 2.63 -16.60 4.16
N ASN A 3 3.72 -16.15 3.53
CA ASN A 3 5.00 -15.96 4.21
C ASN A 3 5.05 -14.57 4.86
N LEU A 4 4.80 -14.52 6.16
CA LEU A 4 4.71 -13.28 6.95
C LEU A 4 6.02 -12.48 6.94
N THR A 5 7.18 -13.13 7.02
CA THR A 5 8.49 -12.48 6.98
C THR A 5 8.72 -11.75 5.65
N LYS A 6 8.27 -12.34 4.55
CA LYS A 6 8.38 -11.75 3.21
C LYS A 6 7.50 -10.50 3.05
N ILE A 7 6.32 -10.49 3.67
CA ILE A 7 5.42 -9.33 3.64
C ILE A 7 6.00 -8.18 4.47
N SER A 8 6.43 -8.44 5.72
CA SER A 8 6.99 -7.39 6.59
C SER A 8 8.20 -6.71 5.95
N SER A 9 9.15 -7.49 5.40
CA SER A 9 10.31 -6.94 4.69
C SER A 9 9.93 -6.10 3.46
N ALA A 10 8.86 -6.48 2.75
CA ALA A 10 8.37 -5.71 1.63
C ALA A 10 7.77 -4.36 2.06
N LEU A 11 7.03 -4.34 3.18
CA LEU A 11 6.46 -3.11 3.73
C LEU A 11 7.55 -2.13 4.18
N GLU A 12 8.60 -2.61 4.84
CA GLU A 12 9.77 -1.80 5.22
C GLU A 12 10.42 -1.14 3.99
N ARG A 13 10.66 -1.93 2.93
CA ARG A 13 11.23 -1.41 1.67
C ARG A 13 10.31 -0.40 0.97
N ILE A 14 9.00 -0.57 1.09
CA ILE A 14 8.03 0.38 0.55
C ILE A 14 8.11 1.70 1.32
N GLU A 15 8.16 1.64 2.65
CA GLU A 15 8.34 2.81 3.53
C GLU A 15 9.63 3.58 3.20
N GLU A 16 10.74 2.90 2.93
CA GLU A 16 11.99 3.53 2.48
C GLU A 16 11.83 4.26 1.15
N VAL A 17 11.04 3.72 0.21
CA VAL A 17 10.84 4.29 -1.12
C VAL A 17 10.00 5.56 -1.09
N VAL A 18 8.91 5.57 -0.30
CA VAL A 18 7.94 6.68 -0.29
C VAL A 18 8.13 7.64 0.89
N GLY A 19 8.96 7.23 1.87
CA GLY A 19 9.15 7.92 3.14
C GLY A 19 7.89 7.95 4.01
N ARG A 20 8.01 8.50 5.23
CA ARG A 20 6.88 8.59 6.18
C ARG A 20 5.63 9.28 5.62
N ARG A 21 5.79 10.25 4.73
CA ARG A 21 4.65 10.98 4.12
C ARG A 21 3.89 10.15 3.09
N GLY A 22 4.51 9.11 2.56
CA GLY A 22 3.91 8.22 1.58
C GLY A 22 3.15 7.06 2.19
N VAL A 23 3.14 6.88 3.51
CA VAL A 23 2.30 5.89 4.19
C VAL A 23 1.14 6.58 4.89
N VAL A 24 -0.08 6.08 4.67
CA VAL A 24 -1.28 6.60 5.30
C VAL A 24 -1.66 5.71 6.47
N GLU A 25 -1.72 6.30 7.66
CA GLU A 25 -1.98 5.59 8.91
C GLU A 25 -3.25 6.09 9.62
N GLY A 26 -3.71 5.29 10.59
CA GLY A 26 -4.81 5.64 11.47
C GLY A 26 -6.12 5.93 10.73
N LEU A 27 -6.90 6.87 11.26
CA LEU A 27 -8.22 7.24 10.71
C LEU A 27 -8.15 7.72 9.25
N ALA A 28 -7.01 8.26 8.82
CA ALA A 28 -6.84 8.72 7.43
C ALA A 28 -6.90 7.55 6.44
N ALA A 29 -6.46 6.34 6.84
CA ALA A 29 -6.49 5.15 6.01
C ALA A 29 -7.92 4.66 5.73
N GLU A 30 -8.87 4.93 6.63
CA GLU A 30 -10.26 4.45 6.48
C GLU A 30 -10.93 4.92 5.19
N SER A 31 -10.62 6.14 4.74
CA SER A 31 -11.16 6.68 3.48
C SER A 31 -10.69 5.92 2.24
N TYR A 32 -9.55 5.25 2.31
CA TYR A 32 -9.02 4.42 1.22
C TYR A 32 -9.55 2.98 1.27
N LEU A 33 -10.01 2.54 2.44
CA LEU A 33 -10.56 1.19 2.64
C LEU A 33 -12.04 1.11 2.26
N ARG A 34 -12.72 2.25 2.12
CA ARG A 34 -14.11 2.31 1.70
C ARG A 34 -14.23 2.52 0.19
N ASP A 35 -15.20 1.85 -0.41
CA ASP A 35 -15.60 2.17 -1.77
C ASP A 35 -16.38 3.50 -1.83
N GLU A 36 -16.54 4.07 -3.01
CA GLU A 36 -17.17 5.37 -3.23
C GLU A 36 -18.66 5.44 -2.80
N ARG A 37 -19.34 4.29 -2.76
CA ARG A 37 -20.74 4.18 -2.34
C ARG A 37 -20.86 3.88 -0.85
N GLY A 38 -19.75 3.60 -0.17
CA GLY A 38 -19.69 3.27 1.26
C GLY A 38 -20.31 1.92 1.62
N LEU A 39 -20.47 1.01 0.66
CA LEU A 39 -21.09 -0.30 0.85
C LEU A 39 -20.10 -1.37 1.34
N TYR A 40 -18.82 -1.19 1.02
CA TYR A 40 -17.75 -2.13 1.30
C TYR A 40 -16.61 -1.45 2.06
N CYS A 41 -16.09 -2.18 3.05
CA CYS A 41 -14.90 -1.80 3.81
C CYS A 41 -13.87 -2.93 3.67
N GLY A 42 -12.74 -2.64 3.03
CA GLY A 42 -11.64 -3.57 2.86
C GLY A 42 -10.66 -3.56 4.03
N GLN A 43 -9.69 -4.46 3.96
CA GLN A 43 -8.50 -4.46 4.81
C GLN A 43 -7.27 -4.47 3.92
N ALA A 44 -6.28 -3.64 4.25
CA ALA A 44 -5.02 -3.56 3.54
C ALA A 44 -3.87 -3.64 4.55
N ALA A 45 -2.76 -4.26 4.14
CA ALA A 45 -1.54 -4.29 4.95
C ALA A 45 -0.88 -2.91 5.07
N ALA A 46 -1.03 -2.08 4.03
CA ALA A 46 -0.61 -0.68 4.02
C ALA A 46 -1.42 0.10 2.97
N VAL A 47 -1.59 1.41 3.22
CA VAL A 47 -2.08 2.37 2.23
C VAL A 47 -0.92 3.28 1.87
N VAL A 48 -0.57 3.33 0.58
CA VAL A 48 0.64 3.99 0.09
C VAL A 48 0.26 5.09 -0.90
N ARG A 49 0.84 6.28 -0.72
CA ARG A 49 0.67 7.48 -1.57
C ARG A 49 2.02 7.93 -2.15
N PRO A 50 2.47 7.34 -3.26
CA PRO A 50 3.66 7.79 -3.96
C PRO A 50 3.52 9.26 -4.41
N ALA A 51 4.60 10.03 -4.30
CA ALA A 51 4.68 11.41 -4.76
C ALA A 51 5.07 11.53 -6.25
N SER A 52 5.55 10.43 -6.85
CA SER A 52 6.02 10.39 -8.23
C SER A 52 5.73 9.05 -8.89
N THR A 53 5.73 9.04 -10.23
CA THR A 53 5.67 7.81 -11.04
C THR A 53 6.84 6.88 -10.73
N GLU A 54 8.02 7.43 -10.43
CA GLU A 54 9.22 6.67 -10.07
C GLU A 54 9.04 5.87 -8.77
N GLU A 55 8.50 6.53 -7.73
CA GLU A 55 8.15 5.86 -6.48
C GLU A 55 7.09 4.80 -6.69
N CYS A 56 6.04 5.11 -7.47
CA CYS A 56 4.98 4.16 -7.80
C CYS A 56 5.55 2.90 -8.48
N ALA A 57 6.42 3.06 -9.49
CA ALA A 57 7.04 1.96 -10.19
C ALA A 57 7.91 1.08 -9.25
N ARG A 58 8.63 1.69 -8.30
CA ARG A 58 9.39 0.96 -7.29
C ARG A 58 8.49 0.17 -6.34
N VAL A 59 7.40 0.77 -5.86
CA VAL A 59 6.41 0.10 -4.99
C VAL A 59 5.79 -1.11 -5.70
N ILE A 60 5.33 -0.94 -6.94
CA ILE A 60 4.74 -2.04 -7.73
C ILE A 60 5.74 -3.18 -7.92
N ARG A 61 7.02 -2.87 -8.18
CA ARG A 61 8.08 -3.90 -8.29
C ARG A 61 8.25 -4.67 -6.98
N ILE A 62 8.33 -3.98 -5.84
CA ILE A 62 8.45 -4.62 -4.53
C ILE A 62 7.25 -5.54 -4.25
N CYS A 63 6.02 -5.07 -4.53
CA CYS A 63 4.81 -5.88 -4.38
C CYS A 63 4.83 -7.12 -5.28
N GLY A 64 5.27 -6.98 -6.54
CA GLY A 64 5.42 -8.08 -7.49
C GLY A 64 6.39 -9.16 -7.00
N ASP A 65 7.60 -8.75 -6.59
CA ASP A 65 8.60 -9.67 -6.03
C ASP A 65 8.10 -10.37 -4.76
N ALA A 66 7.28 -9.64 -3.98
CA ALA A 66 6.70 -10.12 -2.74
C ALA A 66 5.47 -11.04 -2.94
N GLY A 67 4.81 -10.98 -4.10
CA GLY A 67 3.51 -11.61 -4.34
C GLY A 67 2.35 -10.91 -3.61
N ILE A 68 2.48 -9.60 -3.36
CA ILE A 68 1.47 -8.78 -2.69
C ILE A 68 0.50 -8.22 -3.74
N GLY A 69 -0.80 -8.44 -3.53
CA GLY A 69 -1.85 -7.84 -4.36
C GLY A 69 -1.93 -6.33 -4.17
N VAL A 70 -2.16 -5.60 -5.26
CA VAL A 70 -2.27 -4.13 -5.26
C VAL A 70 -3.63 -3.71 -5.78
N VAL A 71 -4.28 -2.78 -5.09
CA VAL A 71 -5.53 -2.13 -5.53
C VAL A 71 -5.22 -0.67 -5.86
N PRO A 72 -5.18 -0.28 -7.14
CA PRO A 72 -5.07 1.12 -7.52
C PRO A 72 -6.30 1.89 -7.07
N LYS A 73 -6.11 3.00 -6.37
CA LYS A 73 -7.17 3.91 -5.96
C LYS A 73 -6.86 5.30 -6.53
N GLY A 74 -7.79 5.84 -7.31
CA GLY A 74 -7.75 7.23 -7.76
C GLY A 74 -7.99 8.20 -6.60
N ARG A 75 -8.02 9.49 -6.90
CA ARG A 75 -8.61 10.45 -5.96
C ARG A 75 -10.11 10.26 -5.86
#